data_AF-A0A2B7ZBT3-F1
#
_entry.id   AF-A0A2B7ZBT3-F1
#
_cell.length_a   1.000
_cell.length_b   1.000
_cell.length_c   1.000
_cell.angle_alpha   90.00
_cell.angle_beta   90.00
_cell.angle_gamma   90.00
#
_symmetry.space_group_name_H-M   'P 1'
#
loop_
_entity.id
_entity.type
_entity.pdbx_description
1 polymer ?
#
loop_
_entity_poly.entity_id
_entity_poly.type
_entity_poly.pdbx_seq_one_letter_code
_entity_poly.pdbx_strand_id
1 'polypeptide(L)'
;MATSELRFLRNLKPGIPLFLRINKPGGSWRRLEGISEPYFSKDVGNRVDEEFGKHKEQIENKYGRAIGKAIIEEGFHTSKNDAHSHASISYEDVASNHLSTRHVTEQRTEQQAMSDNN
;
A
#
# COMPACT_ATOMS: atom_id res chain seq x y z
N MET A 1 12.46 -23.05 4.04
CA MET A 1 11.30 -23.00 3.12
C MET A 1 10.52 -21.74 3.47
N ALA A 2 10.61 -20.68 2.66
CA ALA A 2 10.02 -19.38 2.98
C ALA A 2 8.54 -19.38 2.55
N THR A 3 7.67 -19.80 3.46
CA THR A 3 6.22 -19.74 3.26
C THR A 3 5.72 -18.31 3.45
N SER A 4 5.43 -17.65 2.33
CA SER A 4 4.51 -16.52 2.13
C SER A 4 4.61 -15.33 3.12
N GLU A 5 5.45 -14.35 2.77
CA GLU A 5 5.59 -13.05 3.46
C GLU A 5 4.43 -12.07 3.18
N LEU A 6 3.43 -12.48 2.40
CA LEU A 6 2.28 -11.67 1.98
C LEU A 6 0.98 -12.32 2.41
N ARG A 7 0.11 -11.55 3.06
CA ARG A 7 -1.28 -11.92 3.37
C ARG A 7 -2.20 -11.26 2.37
N PHE A 8 -3.00 -12.04 1.65
CA PHE A 8 -4.05 -11.48 0.79
C PHE A 8 -5.09 -10.75 1.64
N LEU A 9 -5.51 -9.57 1.17
CA LEU A 9 -6.52 -8.76 1.84
C LEU A 9 -7.82 -8.75 1.03
N ARG A 10 -7.77 -8.23 -0.19
CA ARG A 10 -8.91 -8.07 -1.11
C ARG A 10 -8.42 -7.75 -2.52
N ASN A 11 -9.34 -7.69 -3.49
CA ASN A 11 -9.05 -7.18 -4.82
C ASN A 11 -9.44 -5.70 -4.91
N LEU A 12 -8.51 -4.86 -5.35
CA LEU A 12 -8.76 -3.48 -5.77
C LEU A 12 -9.46 -3.50 -7.13
N LYS A 13 -10.40 -2.59 -7.38
CA LYS A 13 -11.00 -2.46 -8.73
C LYS A 13 -9.94 -1.94 -9.72
N PRO A 14 -9.74 -2.57 -10.89
CA PRO A 14 -10.66 -3.49 -11.58
C PRO A 14 -10.39 -5.00 -11.38
N GLY A 15 -9.62 -5.43 -10.39
CA GLY A 15 -9.36 -6.84 -10.07
C GLY A 15 -7.95 -7.14 -9.60
N ILE A 16 -7.19 -6.12 -9.17
CA ILE A 16 -5.78 -6.27 -8.79
C ILE A 16 -5.69 -6.73 -7.33
N PRO A 17 -5.01 -7.84 -7.03
CA PRO A 17 -4.91 -8.34 -5.66
C PRO A 17 -4.08 -7.40 -4.79
N LEU A 18 -4.63 -7.04 -3.64
CA LEU A 18 -3.98 -6.28 -2.57
C LEU A 18 -3.53 -7.23 -1.47
N PHE A 19 -2.27 -7.11 -1.08
CA PHE A 19 -1.65 -7.88 -0.01
C PHE A 19 -1.18 -6.96 1.11
N LEU A 20 -1.06 -7.51 2.31
CA LEU A 20 -0.29 -6.96 3.41
C LEU A 20 1.02 -7.73 3.50
N ARG A 21 2.16 -7.04 3.50
CA ARG A 21 3.43 -7.66 3.83
C ARG A 21 3.48 -7.89 5.34
N ILE A 22 3.57 -9.15 5.74
CA ILE A 22 3.57 -9.57 7.14
C ILE A 22 4.99 -9.71 7.70
N ASN A 23 6.00 -9.82 6.84
CA ASN A 23 7.43 -9.83 7.20
C ASN A 23 8.23 -9.07 6.13
N LYS A 24 9.20 -8.25 6.53
CA LYS A 24 10.16 -7.65 5.59
C LYS A 24 11.40 -8.53 5.49
N PRO A 25 11.91 -8.84 4.29
CA PRO A 25 13.19 -9.54 4.17
C PRO A 25 14.33 -8.66 4.71
N GLY A 26 15.09 -9.20 5.67
CA GLY A 26 16.31 -8.57 6.20
C GLY A 26 16.15 -7.53 7.32
N GLY A 27 14.98 -7.40 7.92
CA GLY A 27 14.78 -6.46 9.04
C GLY A 27 13.80 -6.96 10.09
N SER A 28 13.97 -6.51 11.33
CA SER A 28 13.05 -6.79 12.44
C SER A 28 11.79 -5.94 12.30
N TRP A 29 10.64 -6.54 11.98
CA TRP A 29 9.34 -5.85 12.13
C TRP A 29 8.52 -6.46 13.26
N ARG A 30 7.95 -5.57 14.08
CA ARG A 30 7.12 -5.91 15.23
C ARG A 30 5.80 -6.48 14.75
N ARG A 31 5.50 -7.69 15.21
CA ARG A 31 4.14 -8.24 15.21
C ARG A 31 3.24 -7.19 15.87
N LEU A 32 2.29 -6.63 15.12
CA LEU A 32 1.13 -5.98 15.73
C LEU A 32 0.26 -7.12 16.25
N GLU A 33 0.56 -7.60 17.46
CA GLU A 33 -0.37 -8.49 18.16
C GLU A 33 -1.67 -7.72 18.38
N GLY A 34 -2.78 -8.24 17.84
CA GLY A 34 -4.09 -7.58 17.93
C GLY A 34 -4.59 -6.88 16.68
N ILE A 35 -4.07 -7.19 15.47
CA ILE A 35 -4.76 -6.87 14.22
C ILE A 35 -6.08 -7.66 14.16
N SER A 36 -7.09 -7.14 14.83
CA SER A 36 -8.48 -7.39 14.49
C SER A 36 -8.74 -6.75 13.12
N GLU A 37 -9.58 -7.37 12.30
CA GLU A 37 -9.97 -6.88 10.97
C GLU A 37 -10.28 -5.36 10.83
N PRO A 38 -10.70 -4.59 11.88
CA PRO A 38 -10.78 -3.12 11.82
C PRO A 38 -9.43 -2.35 11.81
N TYR A 39 -8.28 -3.01 11.63
CA TYR A 39 -6.95 -2.35 11.63
C TYR A 39 -6.64 -1.52 10.37
N PHE A 40 -7.46 -1.63 9.33
CA PHE A 40 -7.63 -0.52 8.42
C PHE A 40 -8.48 0.48 9.19
N SER A 41 -7.96 1.67 9.51
CA SER A 41 -8.94 2.73 9.76
C SER A 41 -9.87 2.73 8.55
N LYS A 42 -11.18 2.71 8.83
CA LYS A 42 -12.20 2.65 7.78
C LYS A 42 -11.90 3.67 6.68
N ASP A 43 -11.31 4.79 7.08
CA ASP A 43 -10.92 5.89 6.23
C ASP A 43 -9.71 5.55 5.34
N VAL A 44 -8.50 5.21 5.86
CA VAL A 44 -7.36 4.97 4.95
C VAL A 44 -7.51 3.69 4.13
N GLY A 45 -8.16 2.66 4.66
CA GLY A 45 -8.51 1.48 3.88
C GLY A 45 -9.29 1.85 2.62
N ASN A 46 -10.29 2.73 2.74
CA ASN A 46 -11.05 3.26 1.60
C ASN A 46 -10.17 4.18 0.72
N ARG A 47 -9.25 4.95 1.30
CA ARG A 47 -8.33 5.82 0.54
C ARG A 47 -7.42 5.02 -0.39
N VAL A 48 -6.98 3.82 0.00
CA VAL A 48 -6.20 2.94 -0.88
C VAL A 48 -6.98 2.61 -2.15
N ASP A 49 -8.26 2.26 -2.01
CA ASP A 49 -9.15 1.99 -3.14
C ASP A 49 -9.43 3.25 -3.98
N GLU A 50 -9.60 4.42 -3.35
CA GLU A 50 -9.78 5.71 -4.04
C GLU A 50 -8.56 6.14 -4.86
N GLU A 51 -7.36 6.03 -4.29
CA GLU A 51 -6.14 6.50 -4.94
C GLU A 51 -5.57 5.47 -5.93
N PHE A 52 -5.98 4.20 -5.82
CA PHE A 52 -5.46 3.14 -6.68
C PHE A 52 -5.65 3.44 -8.17
N GLY A 53 -6.80 3.98 -8.58
CA GLY A 53 -7.04 4.32 -9.99
C GLY A 53 -6.01 5.30 -10.54
N LYS A 54 -5.70 6.36 -9.78
CA LYS A 54 -4.70 7.37 -10.16
C LYS A 54 -3.29 6.77 -10.14
N HIS A 55 -2.94 6.03 -9.09
CA HIS A 55 -1.63 5.37 -9.01
C HIS A 55 -1.41 4.42 -10.18
N LYS A 56 -2.42 3.62 -10.50
CA LYS A 56 -2.40 2.68 -11.62
C LYS A 56 -2.10 3.40 -12.92
N GLU A 57 -2.90 4.41 -13.26
CA GLU A 57 -2.70 5.18 -14.49
C GLU A 57 -1.29 5.80 -14.56
N GLN A 58 -0.84 6.46 -13.50
CA GLN A 58 0.48 7.09 -13.45
C GLN A 58 1.63 6.09 -13.61
N ILE A 59 1.53 4.94 -12.94
CA ILE A 59 2.58 3.91 -12.97
C ILE A 59 2.59 3.19 -14.32
N GLU A 60 1.43 2.75 -14.82
CA GLU A 60 1.35 2.06 -16.11
C GLU A 60 1.82 2.97 -17.25
N ASN A 61 1.47 4.26 -17.22
CA ASN A 61 1.96 5.25 -18.19
C ASN A 61 3.48 5.48 -18.09
N LYS A 62 4.04 5.53 -16.88
CA LYS A 62 5.48 5.78 -16.66
C LYS A 62 6.35 4.59 -17.07
N TYR A 63 5.92 3.37 -16.75
CA TYR A 63 6.74 2.16 -16.93
C TYR A 63 6.35 1.33 -18.15
N GLY A 64 5.20 1.59 -18.79
CA GLY A 64 4.69 0.81 -19.91
C GLY A 64 4.35 -0.64 -19.54
N ARG A 65 4.11 -0.91 -18.25
CA ARG A 65 3.84 -2.25 -17.70
C ARG A 65 2.59 -2.23 -16.85
N ALA A 66 1.74 -3.23 -17.04
CA ALA A 66 0.53 -3.39 -16.23
C ALA A 66 0.85 -3.78 -14.79
N ILE A 67 0.10 -3.22 -13.83
CA ILE A 67 0.20 -3.61 -12.44
C ILE A 67 -0.42 -5.01 -12.27
N GLY A 68 0.34 -5.93 -11.68
CA GLY A 68 -0.12 -7.29 -11.36
C GLY A 68 -0.61 -7.44 -9.91
N LYS A 69 -0.05 -6.68 -8.96
CA LYS A 69 -0.47 -6.69 -7.55
C LYS A 69 -0.04 -5.42 -6.81
N ALA A 70 -0.74 -5.14 -5.72
CA ALA A 70 -0.41 -4.08 -4.77
C ALA A 70 -0.10 -4.69 -3.40
N ILE A 71 0.87 -4.13 -2.68
CA ILE A 71 1.36 -4.66 -1.40
C ILE A 71 1.49 -3.50 -0.43
N ILE A 72 0.78 -3.55 0.68
CA ILE A 72 1.01 -2.66 1.82
C ILE A 72 2.27 -3.14 2.54
N GLU A 73 3.33 -2.35 2.45
CA GLU A 73 4.64 -2.63 3.04
C GLU A 73 4.69 -2.28 4.52
N GLU A 74 4.00 -1.20 4.88
CA GLU A 74 3.96 -0.64 6.22
C GLU A 74 2.51 -0.31 6.53
N GLY A 75 1.92 -1.09 7.43
CA GLY A 75 0.56 -0.89 7.90
C GLY A 75 0.44 0.36 8.77
N PHE A 76 -0.79 0.90 8.85
CA PHE A 76 -1.14 2.15 9.51
C PHE A 76 -0.53 2.31 10.90
N HIS A 77 0.32 3.31 11.05
CA HIS A 77 0.85 3.75 12.33
C HIS A 77 0.76 5.28 12.42
N THR A 78 0.45 5.79 13.60
CA THR A 78 0.61 7.21 13.90
C THR A 78 2.08 7.44 14.24
N SER A 79 2.73 8.34 13.52
CA SER A 79 4.07 8.81 13.88
C SER A 79 3.92 9.92 14.93
N LYS A 80 4.90 10.10 15.82
CA LYS A 80 4.89 11.26 16.74
C LYS A 80 4.94 12.60 16.00
N ASN A 81 5.31 12.58 14.72
CA ASN A 81 5.34 13.73 13.82
C ASN A 81 4.14 13.78 12.84
N ASP A 82 3.30 12.74 12.76
CA ASP A 82 2.13 12.70 11.88
C ASP A 82 0.87 12.38 12.70
N ALA A 83 -0.05 13.33 12.75
CA ALA A 83 -1.32 13.19 13.45
C ALA A 83 -2.30 12.18 12.79
N HIS A 84 -1.91 11.58 11.66
CA HIS A 84 -2.80 10.82 10.78
C HIS A 84 -2.22 9.47 10.36
N SER A 85 -3.13 8.51 10.16
CA SER A 85 -2.76 7.18 9.70
C SER A 85 -2.35 7.21 8.23
N HIS A 86 -1.31 6.47 7.90
CA HIS A 86 -0.81 6.37 6.54
C HIS A 86 -0.33 4.97 6.19
N ALA A 87 -0.26 4.64 4.91
CA ALA A 87 0.27 3.39 4.39
C ALA A 87 1.22 3.61 3.22
N SER A 88 2.25 2.79 3.17
CA SER A 88 3.14 2.66 2.01
C SER A 88 2.71 1.46 1.17
N ILE A 89 2.42 1.69 -0.10
CA ILE A 89 1.93 0.69 -1.05
C ILE A 89 2.95 0.49 -2.16
N SER A 90 3.56 -0.68 -2.21
CA SER A 90 4.35 -1.16 -3.35
C SER A 90 3.44 -1.70 -4.44
N TYR A 91 3.71 -1.33 -5.68
CA TYR A 91 3.09 -1.90 -6.88
C TYR A 91 4.11 -2.74 -7.63
N GLU A 92 3.71 -3.96 -7.97
CA GLU A 92 4.51 -4.90 -8.75
C GLU A 92 3.78 -5.29 -10.05
N ASP A 93 4.54 -5.57 -11.11
CA ASP A 93 3.99 -6.12 -12.35
C ASP A 93 3.57 -7.60 -12.20
N VAL A 94 2.99 -8.17 -13.25
CA VAL A 94 2.57 -9.58 -13.28
C VAL A 94 3.72 -10.58 -13.10
N ALA A 95 4.96 -10.15 -13.39
CA ALA A 95 6.17 -10.94 -13.17
C ALA A 95 6.79 -10.70 -11.79
N SER A 96 6.09 -9.97 -10.90
CA SER A 96 6.55 -9.59 -9.56
C SER A 96 7.80 -8.69 -9.56
N ASN A 97 8.02 -7.91 -10.63
CA ASN A 97 9.02 -6.84 -10.60
C ASN A 97 8.42 -5.62 -9.90
N HIS A 98 9.19 -5.02 -9.00
CA HIS A 98 8.82 -3.74 -8.39
C HIS A 98 8.74 -2.63 -9.43
N LEU A 99 7.62 -1.91 -9.47
CA LEU A 99 7.41 -0.76 -10.33
C LEU A 99 7.58 0.55 -9.54
N SER A 100 6.86 0.70 -8.43
CA SER A 100 6.84 1.94 -7.66
C SER A 100 6.26 1.72 -6.27
N THR A 101 6.65 2.55 -5.30
CA THR A 101 5.99 2.68 -4.00
C THR A 101 5.25 4.01 -3.93
N ARG A 102 4.01 4.00 -3.46
CA ARG A 102 3.20 5.20 -3.22
C ARG A 102 2.76 5.29 -1.77
N HIS A 103 2.64 6.52 -1.29
CA HIS A 103 2.14 6.82 0.04
C HIS A 103 0.64 7.11 -0.04
N VAL A 104 -0.14 6.61 0.92
CA VAL A 104 -1.58 6.90 1.07
C VAL A 104 -1.83 7.37 2.49
N THR A 105 -2.39 8.57 2.65
CA THR A 105 -2.78 9.17 3.93
C THR A 105 -4.30 9.30 4.05
N GLU A 106 -4.77 9.32 5.30
CA GLU A 106 -6.13 9.62 5.73
C GLU A 106 -6.63 10.99 5.22
N GLN A 107 -5.75 12.00 5.17
CA GLN A 107 -6.11 13.34 4.68
C GLN A 107 -5.83 13.52 3.18
N ARG A 108 -6.86 13.94 2.42
CA ARG A 108 -6.74 14.27 0.99
C ARG A 108 -5.77 15.42 0.70
N THR A 109 -5.68 16.38 1.61
CA THR A 109 -4.84 17.58 1.50
C THR A 109 -3.34 17.24 1.62
N GLU A 110 -2.98 16.38 2.55
CA GLU A 110 -1.60 15.87 2.70
C GLU A 110 -1.19 15.00 1.51
N GLN A 111 -2.11 14.21 0.96
CA GLN A 111 -1.88 13.42 -0.25
C GLN A 111 -1.50 14.30 -1.45
N GLN A 112 -2.14 15.46 -1.60
CA GLN A 112 -1.89 16.41 -2.68
C GLN A 112 -0.49 17.03 -2.55
N ALA A 113 -0.12 17.50 -1.36
CA ALA A 113 1.18 18.11 -1.07
C ALA A 113 2.37 17.17 -1.31
N MET A 114 2.18 15.86 -1.13
CA MET A 114 3.20 14.86 -1.44
C MET A 114 3.23 14.45 -2.91
N SER A 115 2.10 14.55 -3.62
CA SER A 115 2.02 14.23 -5.06
C SER A 115 2.67 15.32 -5.93
N ASP A 116 2.67 16.58 -5.47
CA ASP A 116 3.23 17.73 -6.20
C ASP A 116 4.77 17.88 -6.06
N ASN A 117 5.41 17.05 -5.21
CA ASN A 117 6.86 17.11 -4.93
C ASN A 117 7.69 16.01 -5.61
N ASN A 118 7.13 15.26 -6.56
CA ASN A 118 7.77 14.11 -7.22
C ASN A 118 7.51 14.08 -8.74
#